data_AF-A0A2N9P118-F1
#
_entry.id   AF-A0A2N9P118-F1
#
_cell.length_a   1.000
_cell.length_b   1.000
_cell.length_c   1.000
_cell.angle_alpha   90.00
_cell.angle_beta   90.00
_cell.angle_gamma   90.00
#
_symmetry.space_group_name_H-M   'P 1'
#
loop_
_entity.id
_entity.type
_entity.pdbx_description
1 polymer ?
#
loop_
_entity_poly.entity_id
_entity_poly.type
_entity_poly.pdbx_seq_one_letter_code
_entity_poly.pdbx_strand_id
1 'polypeptide(L)'
;MRTAAARKLRPWKFPSAAKPNLAPSVKRKPSSPPGSKATRRGSAGNSKRPRRRPVRAVKAQPVASADPDEQLAGFLAKFAPDVASHARAALERMQTLLPNAFRLVYDNYRGLVIGFSPTERPSDALFSIAIYPGRVNLCFLQDAPALKDPYKLLLGSGNVARHLVLENADALEEPRVKALMGQALQRGRVPFDTSLPSKLIIRSISAKQLPRRP
;
A
#
# COMPACT_ATOMS: atom_id res chain seq x y z
N MET A 1 14.17 -34.58 -22.37
CA MET A 1 13.73 -33.16 -22.32
C MET A 1 12.22 -33.14 -22.08
N ARG A 2 11.76 -32.79 -20.88
CA ARG A 2 10.32 -32.72 -20.55
C ARG A 2 9.89 -31.25 -20.49
N THR A 3 9.01 -30.88 -21.42
CA THR A 3 8.36 -29.58 -21.52
C THR A 3 7.37 -29.37 -20.37
N ALA A 4 7.56 -28.31 -19.59
CA ALA A 4 6.63 -27.92 -18.53
C ALA A 4 5.40 -27.26 -19.15
N ALA A 5 4.23 -27.88 -18.95
CA ALA A 5 2.95 -27.36 -19.42
C ALA A 5 2.54 -26.11 -18.63
N ALA A 6 2.27 -25.01 -19.34
CA ALA A 6 1.68 -23.80 -18.78
C ALA A 6 0.27 -24.11 -18.23
N ARG A 7 0.15 -24.15 -16.92
CA ARG A 7 -1.09 -24.43 -16.20
C ARG A 7 -1.99 -23.19 -16.30
N LYS A 8 -3.05 -23.26 -17.10
CA LYS A 8 -4.04 -22.18 -17.27
C LYS A 8 -4.58 -21.74 -15.90
N LEU A 9 -4.29 -20.50 -15.53
CA LEU A 9 -4.73 -19.86 -14.29
C LEU A 9 -6.25 -19.66 -14.33
N ARG A 10 -6.96 -20.10 -13.29
CA ARG A 10 -8.39 -19.79 -13.14
C ARG A 10 -8.50 -18.35 -12.60
N PRO A 11 -9.26 -17.46 -13.26
CA PRO A 11 -9.49 -16.11 -12.74
C PRO A 11 -10.19 -16.19 -11.39
N TRP A 12 -9.74 -15.37 -10.44
CA TRP A 12 -10.31 -15.27 -9.11
C TRP A 12 -11.76 -14.78 -9.20
N LYS A 13 -12.71 -15.59 -8.73
CA LYS A 13 -14.13 -15.19 -8.65
C LYS A 13 -14.37 -14.53 -7.30
N PHE A 14 -14.77 -13.25 -7.32
CA PHE A 14 -15.25 -12.56 -6.13
C PHE A 14 -16.55 -13.21 -5.62
N PRO A 15 -16.67 -13.57 -4.33
CA PRO A 15 -17.97 -13.90 -3.76
C PRO A 15 -18.84 -12.64 -3.74
N SER A 16 -20.07 -12.76 -4.27
CA SER A 16 -21.07 -11.69 -4.27
C SER A 16 -21.36 -11.25 -2.84
N ALA A 17 -21.10 -9.97 -2.53
CA ALA A 17 -21.38 -9.40 -1.22
C ALA A 17 -22.89 -9.35 -0.95
N ALA A 18 -23.34 -10.05 0.10
CA ALA A 18 -24.63 -9.80 0.70
C ALA A 18 -24.61 -8.42 1.38
N LYS A 19 -25.62 -7.59 1.11
CA LYS A 19 -25.74 -6.22 1.62
C LYS A 19 -25.83 -6.24 3.16
N PRO A 20 -24.99 -5.49 3.91
CA PRO A 20 -25.20 -5.32 5.34
C PRO A 20 -26.38 -4.37 5.59
N ASN A 21 -27.32 -4.83 6.43
CA ASN A 21 -28.42 -4.02 6.96
C ASN A 21 -27.86 -2.85 7.78
N LEU A 22 -28.24 -1.62 7.41
CA LEU A 22 -27.84 -0.39 8.06
C LEU A 22 -28.75 -0.13 9.27
N ALA A 23 -28.23 -0.31 10.49
CA ALA A 23 -28.91 0.16 11.71
C ALA A 23 -28.61 1.65 11.95
N PRO A 24 -29.59 2.47 12.40
CA PRO A 24 -29.42 3.91 12.54
C PRO A 24 -28.57 4.31 13.75
N SER A 25 -27.68 5.28 13.51
CA SER A 25 -26.72 5.84 14.46
C SER A 25 -27.38 6.76 15.48
N VAL A 26 -27.30 6.42 16.78
CA VAL A 26 -27.71 7.29 17.90
C VAL A 26 -26.70 8.42 18.10
N LYS A 27 -27.15 9.67 17.98
CA LYS A 27 -26.36 10.88 18.27
C LYS A 27 -26.24 11.07 19.78
N ARG A 28 -25.03 11.07 20.34
CA ARG A 28 -24.75 11.56 21.71
C ARG A 28 -24.17 12.98 21.64
N LYS A 29 -24.85 13.93 22.31
CA LYS A 29 -24.40 15.31 22.56
C LYS A 29 -23.22 15.32 23.56
N PRO A 30 -22.25 16.26 23.44
CA PRO A 30 -21.27 16.51 24.49
C PRO A 30 -21.80 17.50 25.54
N SER A 31 -21.60 17.18 26.82
CA SER A 31 -21.88 18.04 27.98
C SER A 31 -20.64 18.84 28.39
N SER A 32 -20.80 20.14 28.63
CA SER A 32 -19.80 21.06 29.17
C SER A 32 -19.52 20.80 30.67
N PRO A 33 -18.30 21.10 31.18
CA PRO A 33 -18.01 21.07 32.61
C PRO A 33 -18.17 22.46 33.28
N PRO A 34 -18.51 22.54 34.58
CA PRO A 34 -18.53 23.80 35.33
C PRO A 34 -17.16 24.11 35.95
N GLY A 35 -16.88 25.41 36.13
CA GLY A 35 -15.64 25.92 36.72
C GLY A 35 -15.69 26.09 38.24
N SER A 36 -14.51 26.27 38.85
CA SER A 36 -14.31 27.00 40.11
C SER A 36 -12.85 27.46 40.27
N LYS A 37 -12.72 28.70 40.77
CA LYS A 37 -11.53 29.48 41.19
C LYS A 37 -10.87 28.82 42.42
N ALA A 38 -9.66 29.09 42.95
CA ALA A 38 -8.51 29.97 42.74
C ALA A 38 -7.37 29.44 43.65
N THR A 39 -6.09 29.79 43.40
CA THR A 39 -5.17 30.50 44.35
C THR A 39 -3.73 30.52 43.82
N ARG A 40 -2.98 31.52 44.29
CA ARG A 40 -1.71 32.05 43.76
C ARG A 40 -0.48 31.23 44.18
N ARG A 41 0.59 31.39 43.38
CA ARG A 41 1.96 31.88 43.74
C ARG A 41 3.07 30.91 43.30
N GLY A 42 4.02 31.38 42.48
CA GLY A 42 5.32 30.73 42.29
C GLY A 42 5.96 30.84 40.90
N SER A 43 6.86 31.84 40.76
CA SER A 43 8.13 31.84 40.01
C SER A 43 8.22 31.61 38.49
N ALA A 44 8.76 32.66 37.85
CA ALA A 44 9.63 32.76 36.68
C ALA A 44 10.20 31.46 36.05
N GLY A 45 10.10 31.38 34.72
CA GLY A 45 10.77 30.36 33.90
C GLY A 45 10.57 30.58 32.40
N ASN A 46 11.30 31.53 31.84
CA ASN A 46 11.37 31.85 30.41
C ASN A 46 11.87 30.64 29.59
N SER A 47 11.07 30.11 28.67
CA SER A 47 11.57 29.28 27.56
C SER A 47 10.70 29.46 26.30
N LYS A 48 11.19 30.31 25.39
CA LYS A 48 10.63 30.52 24.06
C LYS A 48 10.74 29.23 23.24
N ARG A 49 9.61 28.57 22.97
CA ARG A 49 9.50 27.44 22.05
C ARG A 49 9.43 27.97 20.61
N PRO A 50 10.33 27.60 19.68
CA PRO A 50 10.28 28.14 18.32
C PRO A 50 9.11 27.52 17.55
N ARG A 51 8.31 28.37 16.89
CA ARG A 51 7.21 27.97 16.01
C ARG A 51 7.79 27.23 14.79
N ARG A 52 7.38 25.96 14.60
CA ARG A 52 7.69 25.20 13.37
C ARG A 52 7.04 25.89 12.17
N ARG A 53 7.85 26.34 11.20
CA ARG A 53 7.38 26.84 9.91
C ARG A 53 6.65 25.71 9.15
N PRO A 54 5.50 25.98 8.50
CA PRO A 54 4.88 24.98 7.64
C PRO A 54 5.79 24.72 6.43
N VAL A 55 6.12 23.45 6.20
CA VAL A 55 6.88 23.03 5.02
C VAL A 55 5.97 23.22 3.81
N ARG A 56 6.35 24.14 2.92
CA ARG A 56 5.63 24.42 1.67
C ARG A 56 5.55 23.14 0.84
N ALA A 57 4.34 22.65 0.58
CA ALA A 57 4.12 21.52 -0.30
C ALA A 57 4.58 21.89 -1.71
N VAL A 58 5.68 21.27 -2.16
CA VAL A 58 6.16 21.43 -3.53
C VAL A 58 5.21 20.63 -4.42
N LYS A 59 4.42 21.34 -5.26
CA LYS A 59 3.66 20.71 -6.33
C LYS A 59 4.66 20.04 -7.28
N ALA A 60 4.51 18.73 -7.49
CA ALA A 60 5.25 18.00 -8.50
C ALA A 60 4.85 18.55 -9.89
N GLN A 61 5.84 18.99 -10.66
CA GLN A 61 5.68 19.36 -12.06
C GLN A 61 5.68 18.09 -12.92
N PRO A 62 4.89 18.03 -14.01
CA PRO A 62 4.87 16.87 -14.89
C PRO A 62 6.09 16.90 -15.81
N VAL A 63 6.90 15.84 -15.77
CA VAL A 63 7.92 15.59 -16.79
C VAL A 63 7.26 14.96 -18.02
N ALA A 64 7.62 15.45 -19.20
CA ALA A 64 7.00 15.09 -20.48
C ALA A 64 7.18 13.59 -20.82
N SER A 65 6.03 12.92 -21.01
CA SER A 65 5.73 11.84 -21.96
C SER A 65 6.77 10.71 -22.15
N ALA A 66 7.07 9.97 -21.08
CA ALA A 66 7.39 8.54 -21.24
C ALA A 66 6.09 7.75 -21.01
N ASP A 67 5.91 6.65 -21.74
CA ASP A 67 4.87 5.67 -21.41
C ASP A 67 5.06 5.26 -19.93
N PRO A 68 4.02 5.34 -19.07
CA PRO A 68 4.11 4.89 -17.68
C PRO A 68 4.75 3.51 -17.51
N ASP A 69 4.52 2.58 -18.44
CA ASP A 69 5.10 1.23 -18.38
C ASP A 69 6.62 1.24 -18.69
N GLU A 70 7.07 2.03 -19.68
CA GLU A 70 8.50 2.26 -19.94
C GLU A 70 9.18 2.93 -18.74
N GLN A 71 8.50 3.90 -18.13
CA GLN A 71 9.02 4.61 -16.97
C GLN A 71 9.17 3.68 -15.75
N LEU A 72 8.20 2.80 -15.52
CA LEU A 72 8.30 1.75 -14.49
C LEU A 72 9.44 0.78 -14.79
N ALA A 73 9.62 0.37 -16.05
CA ALA A 73 10.73 -0.49 -16.46
C ALA A 73 12.09 0.17 -16.17
N GLY A 74 12.21 1.47 -16.44
CA GLY A 74 13.39 2.27 -16.10
C GLY A 74 13.66 2.34 -14.60
N PHE A 75 12.63 2.43 -13.75
CA PHE A 75 12.80 2.38 -12.30
C PHE A 75 13.29 1.01 -11.82
N LEU A 76 12.75 -0.07 -12.37
CA LEU A 76 13.17 -1.44 -12.03
C LEU A 76 14.62 -1.71 -12.46
N ALA A 77 15.07 -1.17 -13.59
CA ALA A 77 16.45 -1.31 -14.08
C ALA A 77 17.51 -0.72 -13.13
N LYS A 78 17.13 0.19 -12.23
CA LYS A 78 18.03 0.74 -11.21
C LYS A 78 18.44 -0.31 -10.16
N PHE A 79 17.60 -1.32 -9.91
CA PHE A 79 17.87 -2.37 -8.92
C PHE A 79 18.85 -3.42 -9.46
N ALA A 80 19.31 -4.32 -8.58
CA ALA A 80 20.08 -5.48 -9.00
C ALA A 80 19.21 -6.42 -9.89
N PRO A 81 19.80 -7.12 -10.88
CA PRO A 81 19.02 -7.89 -11.86
C PRO A 81 18.08 -8.94 -11.26
N ASP A 82 18.52 -9.60 -10.20
CA ASP A 82 17.74 -10.58 -9.42
C ASP A 82 16.52 -9.94 -8.74
N VAL A 83 16.72 -8.81 -8.05
CA VAL A 83 15.64 -8.04 -7.42
C VAL A 83 14.66 -7.51 -8.45
N ALA A 84 15.17 -7.00 -9.59
CA ALA A 84 14.33 -6.50 -10.67
C ALA A 84 13.50 -7.62 -11.32
N SER A 85 14.09 -8.80 -11.54
CA SER A 85 13.39 -9.98 -12.04
C SER A 85 12.29 -10.44 -11.09
N HIS A 86 12.62 -10.56 -9.81
CA HIS A 86 11.66 -10.91 -8.76
C HIS A 86 10.51 -9.90 -8.69
N ALA A 87 10.81 -8.60 -8.69
CA ALA A 87 9.80 -7.55 -8.68
C ALA A 87 8.87 -7.63 -9.90
N ARG A 88 9.40 -7.86 -11.11
CA ARG A 88 8.56 -8.04 -12.32
C ARG A 88 7.60 -9.22 -12.16
N ALA A 89 8.10 -10.37 -11.73
CA ALA A 89 7.28 -11.55 -11.52
C ALA A 89 6.19 -11.30 -10.46
N ALA A 90 6.52 -10.63 -9.35
CA ALA A 90 5.53 -10.27 -8.33
C ALA A 90 4.45 -9.31 -8.88
N LEU A 91 4.84 -8.33 -9.70
CA LEU A 91 3.92 -7.39 -10.32
C LEU A 91 2.99 -8.07 -11.34
N GLU A 92 3.47 -9.03 -12.13
CA GLU A 92 2.65 -9.81 -13.07
C GLU A 92 1.62 -10.67 -12.33
N ARG A 93 2.02 -11.32 -11.23
CA ARG A 93 1.11 -12.09 -10.37
C ARG A 93 0.05 -11.19 -9.77
N MET A 94 0.43 -10.04 -9.22
CA MET A 94 -0.53 -9.08 -8.66
C MET A 94 -1.49 -8.54 -9.71
N GLN A 95 -1.06 -8.31 -10.96
CA GLN A 95 -1.94 -7.91 -12.06
C GLN A 95 -2.93 -9.01 -12.43
N THR A 96 -2.51 -10.27 -12.39
CA THR A 96 -3.42 -11.40 -12.63
C THR A 96 -4.46 -11.53 -11.52
N LEU A 97 -4.06 -11.28 -10.27
CA LEU A 97 -4.95 -11.32 -9.10
C LEU A 97 -5.91 -10.13 -9.05
N LEU A 98 -5.46 -8.96 -9.50
CA LEU A 98 -6.19 -7.68 -9.45
C LEU A 98 -6.20 -6.99 -10.83
N PRO A 99 -6.89 -7.58 -11.84
CA PRO A 99 -6.83 -7.12 -13.22
C PRO A 99 -7.47 -5.74 -13.46
N ASN A 100 -8.23 -5.23 -12.50
CA ASN A 100 -8.91 -3.94 -12.57
C ASN A 100 -8.31 -2.90 -11.62
N ALA A 101 -7.12 -3.17 -11.05
CA ALA A 101 -6.49 -2.25 -10.12
C ALA A 101 -5.82 -1.07 -10.84
N PHE A 102 -5.95 0.11 -10.24
CA PHE A 102 -5.04 1.22 -10.47
C PHE A 102 -3.70 0.91 -9.80
N ARG A 103 -2.64 0.87 -10.60
CA ARG A 103 -1.26 0.69 -10.17
C ARG A 103 -0.63 2.06 -9.96
N LEU A 104 -0.46 2.47 -8.71
CA LEU A 104 0.03 3.78 -8.31
C LEU A 104 1.53 3.69 -7.96
N VAL A 105 2.39 4.25 -8.80
CA VAL A 105 3.86 4.10 -8.68
C VAL A 105 4.51 5.29 -8.00
N TYR A 106 5.38 4.98 -7.04
CA TYR A 106 6.15 5.94 -6.27
C TYR A 106 7.64 5.53 -6.24
N ASP A 107 8.48 6.23 -7.00
CA ASP A 107 9.94 6.05 -6.94
C ASP A 107 10.49 6.90 -5.78
N ASN A 108 10.36 6.37 -4.56
CA ASN A 108 10.61 7.09 -3.31
C ASN A 108 12.10 7.15 -2.95
N TYR A 109 12.47 7.91 -1.91
CA TYR A 109 13.86 7.99 -1.45
C TYR A 109 14.48 6.60 -1.16
N ARG A 110 13.77 5.72 -0.44
CA ARG A 110 14.30 4.41 0.02
C ARG A 110 14.09 3.23 -0.92
N GLY A 111 13.07 3.29 -1.77
CA GLY A 111 12.71 2.17 -2.64
C GLY A 111 11.62 2.55 -3.62
N LEU A 112 11.25 1.59 -4.46
CA LEU A 112 10.15 1.72 -5.42
C LEU A 112 8.90 1.07 -4.83
N VAL A 113 7.78 1.78 -4.84
CA VAL A 113 6.50 1.27 -4.30
C VAL A 113 5.42 1.34 -5.37
N ILE A 114 4.72 0.23 -5.59
CA ILE A 114 3.59 0.13 -6.50
C ILE A 114 2.36 -0.24 -5.67
N GLY A 115 1.44 0.70 -5.47
CA GLY A 115 0.17 0.47 -4.81
C GLY A 115 -0.88 -0.08 -5.76
N PHE A 116 -1.69 -1.03 -5.29
CA PHE A 116 -2.84 -1.59 -6.01
C PHE A 116 -4.12 -1.07 -5.36
N SER A 117 -4.81 -0.20 -6.08
CA SER A 117 -5.96 0.55 -5.60
C SER A 117 -7.19 0.34 -6.47
N PRO A 118 -8.40 0.29 -5.89
CA PRO A 118 -9.65 0.26 -6.65
C PRO A 118 -9.95 1.60 -7.34
N THR A 119 -9.29 2.69 -6.93
CA THR A 119 -9.44 4.03 -7.50
C THR A 119 -8.08 4.71 -7.72
N GLU A 120 -8.04 5.87 -8.38
CA GLU A 120 -6.82 6.70 -8.47
C GLU A 120 -6.37 7.28 -7.11
N ARG A 121 -7.16 7.11 -6.04
CA ARG A 121 -6.88 7.66 -4.72
C ARG A 121 -5.96 6.72 -3.91
N PRO A 122 -4.79 7.20 -3.45
CA PRO A 122 -3.83 6.34 -2.75
C PRO A 122 -4.33 5.76 -1.42
N SER A 123 -5.21 6.45 -0.71
CA SER A 123 -5.77 5.96 0.55
C SER A 123 -6.71 4.77 0.38
N ASP A 124 -7.15 4.49 -0.84
CA ASP A 124 -8.05 3.40 -1.15
C ASP A 124 -7.25 2.13 -1.52
N ALA A 125 -5.93 2.24 -1.69
CA ALA A 125 -5.04 1.11 -1.94
C ALA A 125 -5.14 0.06 -0.82
N LEU A 126 -5.31 -1.20 -1.21
CA LEU A 126 -5.33 -2.34 -0.28
C LEU A 126 -3.98 -3.01 -0.17
N PHE A 127 -3.24 -3.05 -1.28
CA PHE A 127 -1.95 -3.71 -1.34
C PHE A 127 -0.89 -2.78 -1.91
N SER A 128 0.37 -3.04 -1.57
CA SER A 128 1.48 -2.55 -2.38
C SER A 128 2.61 -3.57 -2.48
N ILE A 129 3.32 -3.51 -3.59
CA ILE A 129 4.63 -4.14 -3.73
C ILE A 129 5.69 -3.08 -3.44
N ALA A 130 6.46 -3.27 -2.38
CA ALA A 130 7.55 -2.39 -1.99
C ALA A 130 8.90 -3.08 -2.27
N ILE A 131 9.71 -2.44 -3.11
CA ILE A 131 10.97 -2.96 -3.62
C ILE A 131 12.09 -2.14 -3.02
N TYR A 132 12.98 -2.80 -2.30
CA TYR A 132 14.17 -2.24 -1.68
C TYR A 132 15.41 -2.97 -2.23
N PRO A 133 16.63 -2.45 -2.01
CA PRO A 133 17.84 -3.21 -2.27
C PRO A 133 17.77 -4.57 -1.54
N GLY A 134 17.86 -5.66 -2.30
CA GLY A 134 17.88 -7.04 -1.79
C GLY A 134 16.54 -7.62 -1.30
N ARG A 135 15.40 -6.93 -1.40
CA ARG A 135 14.11 -7.47 -0.92
C ARG A 135 12.89 -6.90 -1.63
N VAL A 136 11.87 -7.74 -1.75
CA VAL A 136 10.54 -7.38 -2.27
C VAL A 136 9.50 -7.74 -1.22
N ASN A 137 8.61 -6.82 -0.91
CA ASN A 137 7.59 -7.00 0.12
C ASN A 137 6.19 -6.84 -0.46
N LEU A 138 5.26 -7.69 -0.02
CA LEU A 138 3.82 -7.45 -0.13
C LEU A 138 3.33 -6.74 1.13
N CYS A 139 2.75 -5.55 0.98
CA CYS A 139 2.18 -4.78 2.07
C CYS A 139 0.66 -4.82 2.02
N PHE A 140 0.04 -4.96 3.18
CA PHE A 140 -1.40 -4.83 3.42
C PHE A 140 -1.63 -3.44 4.02
N LEU A 141 -2.34 -2.58 3.30
CA LEU A 141 -2.38 -1.13 3.56
C LEU A 141 -3.60 -0.68 4.36
N GLN A 142 -4.58 -1.55 4.56
CA GLN A 142 -5.80 -1.25 5.30
C GLN A 142 -6.10 -2.36 6.30
N ASP A 143 -6.32 -1.95 7.56
CA ASP A 143 -6.83 -2.80 8.65
C ASP A 143 -6.08 -4.13 8.81
N ALA A 144 -4.77 -4.12 8.52
CA ALA A 144 -3.94 -5.31 8.51
C ALA A 144 -3.83 -6.01 9.88
N PRO A 145 -3.81 -5.31 11.03
CA PRO A 145 -3.82 -5.96 12.34
C PRO A 145 -5.07 -6.80 12.63
N ALA A 146 -6.17 -6.58 11.91
CA ALA A 146 -7.41 -7.34 12.07
C ALA A 146 -7.48 -8.60 11.18
N LEU A 147 -6.47 -8.84 10.34
CA LEU A 147 -6.40 -10.06 9.53
C LEU A 147 -6.06 -11.26 10.42
N LYS A 148 -6.78 -12.36 10.24
CA LYS A 148 -6.48 -13.62 10.90
C LYS A 148 -5.22 -14.22 10.26
N ASP A 149 -4.10 -14.12 10.98
CA ASP A 149 -2.79 -14.61 10.57
C ASP A 149 -2.26 -15.69 11.53
N PRO A 150 -2.83 -16.92 11.49
CA PRO A 150 -2.43 -18.00 12.41
C PRO A 150 -0.98 -18.47 12.20
N TYR A 151 -0.42 -18.21 11.02
CA TYR A 151 0.95 -18.58 10.66
C TYR A 151 1.96 -17.48 10.91
N LYS A 152 1.53 -16.30 11.40
CA LYS A 152 2.37 -15.15 11.74
C LYS A 152 3.26 -14.70 10.57
N LEU A 153 2.70 -14.69 9.35
CA LEU A 153 3.39 -14.23 8.14
C LEU A 153 3.58 -12.72 8.12
N LEU A 154 2.70 -11.97 8.79
CA LEU A 154 2.69 -10.51 8.78
C LEU A 154 3.70 -9.92 9.77
N LEU A 155 4.59 -9.11 9.22
CA LEU A 155 5.64 -8.34 9.88
C LEU A 155 5.27 -6.86 10.01
N GLY A 156 6.02 -6.18 10.87
CA GLY A 156 5.83 -4.78 11.25
C GLY A 156 4.86 -4.64 12.43
N SER A 157 4.86 -3.48 13.09
CA SER A 157 4.06 -3.17 14.29
C SER A 157 3.03 -2.05 14.05
N GLY A 158 2.81 -1.65 12.80
CA GLY A 158 1.89 -0.57 12.46
C GLY A 158 0.44 -0.87 12.86
N ASN A 159 -0.31 0.19 13.19
CA ASN A 159 -1.72 0.11 13.58
C ASN A 159 -2.68 0.01 12.38
N VAL A 160 -2.15 0.16 11.16
CA VAL A 160 -2.96 0.13 9.92
C VAL A 160 -2.36 -0.85 8.92
N ALA A 161 -1.06 -0.76 8.69
CA ALA A 161 -0.37 -1.56 7.69
C ALA A 161 0.56 -2.60 8.33
N ARG A 162 0.63 -3.76 7.68
CA ARG A 162 1.59 -4.85 7.92
C ARG A 162 2.12 -5.32 6.57
N HIS A 163 3.19 -6.10 6.57
CA HIS A 163 3.76 -6.61 5.33
C HIS A 163 4.30 -8.01 5.52
N LEU A 164 4.52 -8.74 4.44
CA LEU A 164 5.34 -9.94 4.43
C LEU A 164 6.45 -9.77 3.40
N VAL A 165 7.58 -10.43 3.65
CA VAL A 165 8.67 -10.51 2.66
C VAL A 165 8.27 -11.59 1.65
N LEU A 166 8.36 -11.27 0.37
CA LEU A 166 8.22 -12.26 -0.68
C LEU A 166 9.61 -12.86 -0.89
N GLU A 167 9.77 -14.15 -0.61
CA GLU A 167 11.01 -14.88 -0.92
C GLU A 167 11.15 -15.12 -2.44
N ASN A 168 10.00 -15.31 -3.10
CA ASN A 168 9.86 -15.36 -4.55
C ASN A 168 8.43 -14.95 -4.93
N ALA A 169 8.17 -14.76 -6.22
CA ALA A 169 6.85 -14.36 -6.72
C ALA A 169 5.77 -15.44 -6.53
N ASP A 170 6.13 -16.72 -6.42
CA ASP A 170 5.17 -17.81 -6.22
C ASP A 170 4.59 -17.82 -4.79
N ALA A 171 5.20 -17.09 -3.85
CA ALA A 171 4.61 -16.85 -2.53
C ALA A 171 3.21 -16.22 -2.61
N LEU A 172 2.90 -15.45 -3.67
CA LEU A 172 1.57 -14.89 -3.92
C LEU A 172 0.52 -15.96 -4.28
N GLU A 173 0.96 -17.13 -4.72
CA GLU A 173 0.10 -18.26 -5.05
C GLU A 173 -0.19 -19.15 -3.84
N GLU A 174 0.59 -19.02 -2.77
CA GLU A 174 0.46 -19.82 -1.56
C GLU A 174 -0.92 -19.65 -0.91
N PRO A 175 -1.58 -20.74 -0.49
CA PRO A 175 -2.91 -20.66 0.11
C PRO A 175 -2.99 -19.74 1.32
N ARG A 176 -1.92 -19.68 2.14
CA ARG A 176 -1.86 -18.85 3.35
C ARG A 176 -1.81 -17.36 3.02
N VAL A 177 -1.01 -16.98 2.02
CA VAL A 177 -0.92 -15.60 1.53
C VAL A 177 -2.23 -15.21 0.84
N LYS A 178 -2.79 -16.07 0.01
CA LYS A 178 -4.11 -15.85 -0.62
C LYS A 178 -5.23 -15.70 0.39
N ALA A 179 -5.21 -16.44 1.49
CA ALA A 179 -6.20 -16.29 2.56
C ALA A 179 -6.11 -14.90 3.22
N LEU A 180 -4.91 -14.38 3.44
CA LEU A 180 -4.72 -13.01 3.94
C LEU A 180 -5.19 -11.96 2.92
N MET A 181 -4.85 -12.14 1.64
CA MET A 181 -5.30 -11.24 0.57
C MET A 181 -6.82 -11.26 0.42
N GLY A 182 -7.45 -12.44 0.48
CA GLY A 182 -8.90 -12.58 0.43
C GLY A 182 -9.60 -11.88 1.60
N GLN A 183 -9.06 -12.00 2.82
CA GLN A 183 -9.56 -11.25 3.98
C GLN A 183 -9.43 -9.74 3.76
N ALA A 184 -8.29 -9.26 3.27
CA ALA A 184 -8.09 -7.84 3.00
C ALA A 184 -9.03 -7.30 1.92
N LEU A 185 -9.30 -8.07 0.87
CA LEU A 185 -10.28 -7.72 -0.17
C LEU A 185 -11.71 -7.61 0.40
N GLN A 186 -12.11 -8.51 1.30
CA GLN A 186 -13.43 -8.46 1.95
C GLN A 186 -13.59 -7.27 2.90
N ARG A 187 -12.48 -6.83 3.52
CA ARG A 187 -12.47 -5.71 4.48
C ARG A 187 -12.23 -4.35 3.82
N GLY A 188 -11.84 -4.35 2.55
CA GLY A 188 -11.51 -3.13 1.82
C GLY A 188 -12.69 -2.15 1.80
N ARG A 189 -12.41 -0.88 2.04
CA ARG A 189 -13.45 0.16 2.13
C ARG A 189 -14.15 0.41 0.80
N VAL A 190 -13.42 0.23 -0.30
CA VAL A 190 -13.89 0.43 -1.66
C VAL A 190 -13.66 -0.88 -2.43
N PRO A 191 -14.70 -1.46 -3.07
CA PRO A 191 -14.53 -2.65 -3.89
C PRO A 191 -13.82 -2.32 -5.21
N PHE A 192 -13.13 -3.30 -5.80
CA PHE A 192 -12.62 -3.18 -7.17
C PHE A 192 -13.78 -3.27 -8.17
N ASP A 193 -13.85 -2.31 -9.09
CA ASP A 193 -14.82 -2.32 -10.16
C ASP A 193 -14.31 -3.15 -11.34
N THR A 194 -14.96 -4.29 -11.59
CA THR A 194 -14.59 -5.22 -12.66
C THR A 194 -14.86 -4.70 -14.06
N SER A 195 -15.60 -3.60 -14.20
CA SER A 195 -15.89 -2.96 -15.49
C SER A 195 -14.81 -1.97 -15.92
N LEU A 196 -13.99 -1.49 -14.99
CA LEU A 196 -12.93 -0.54 -15.27
C LEU A 196 -11.64 -1.23 -15.73
N PRO A 197 -10.91 -0.69 -16.70
CA PRO A 197 -9.60 -1.22 -17.06
C PRO A 197 -8.57 -0.95 -15.95
N SER A 198 -7.55 -1.80 -15.83
CA SER A 198 -6.35 -1.45 -15.06
C SER A 198 -5.67 -0.23 -15.65
N LYS A 199 -5.08 0.61 -14.80
CA LYS A 199 -4.30 1.78 -15.24
C LYS A 199 -3.03 1.92 -14.42
N LEU A 200 -1.91 2.20 -15.08
CA LEU A 200 -0.64 2.52 -14.42
C LEU A 200 -0.48 4.04 -14.34
N ILE A 201 -0.17 4.55 -13.15
CA ILE A 201 -0.03 6.00 -12.90
C ILE A 201 1.26 6.25 -12.11
N ILE A 202 2.19 6.98 -12.71
CA ILE A 202 3.38 7.47 -11.99
C ILE A 202 2.96 8.67 -11.14
N ARG A 203 2.94 8.47 -9.82
CA ARG A 203 2.43 9.47 -8.86
C ARG A 203 3.49 10.45 -8.42
N SER A 204 4.69 9.96 -8.15
CA SER A 204 5.80 10.81 -7.75
C SER A 204 7.14 10.13 -7.93
N ILE A 205 8.15 10.95 -8.19
CA ILE A 205 9.55 10.55 -8.26
C ILE A 205 10.30 11.43 -7.27
N SER A 206 11.00 10.81 -6.34
CA SER A 206 11.80 11.54 -5.37
C SER A 206 13.03 12.12 -6.05
N ALA A 207 13.31 13.41 -5.82
CA ALA A 207 14.51 14.09 -6.32
C ALA A 207 15.82 13.51 -5.76
N LYS A 208 15.76 12.79 -4.63
CA LYS A 208 16.89 12.11 -4.02
C LYS A 208 16.54 10.64 -3.85
N GLN A 209 17.49 9.74 -4.10
CA GLN A 209 17.29 8.30 -3.97
C GLN A 209 18.52 7.69 -3.31
N LEU A 210 18.29 6.72 -2.42
CA LEU A 210 19.36 5.85 -1.93
C LEU A 210 19.79 4.88 -3.03
N PRO A 211 21.04 4.38 -2.98
CA PRO A 211 21.49 3.31 -3.86
C PRO A 211 20.50 2.15 -3.91
N ARG A 212 20.24 1.66 -5.11
CA ARG A 212 19.27 0.57 -5.39
C ARG A 212 19.92 -0.81 -5.47
N ARG A 213 21.25 -0.83 -5.36
CA ARG A 213 22.11 -2.02 -5.41
C ARG A 213 22.95 -2.02 -4.14
N PRO A 214 23.25 -3.21 -3.57
CA PRO A 214 24.17 -3.34 -2.45
C PRO A 214 25.55 -2.71 -2.73
#